data_AF-A0A5C1MIU5-F1
#
_entry.id   AF-A0A5C1MIU5-F1
#
_cell.length_a   1.000
_cell.length_b   1.000
_cell.length_c   1.000
_cell.angle_alpha   90.00
_cell.angle_beta   90.00
_cell.angle_gamma   90.00
#
_symmetry.space_group_name_H-M   'P 1'
#
loop_
_entity.id
_entity.type
_entity.pdbx_description
1 polymer ?
#
loop_
_entity_poly.entity_id
_entity_poly.type
_entity_poly.pdbx_seq_one_letter_code
_entity_poly.pdbx_strand_id
1 'polypeptide(L)'
;MSTYEITMSVLGVGGFTGLSMAFVLNTLLKNGIKESISSVYKKQLEDHKFLLKNSEKVFQYKLDASKYLYKILRDIIPKRSYPDMDWDEACEAIALGFSAHEKALNDFLCEYQSTLSDEILKRIRSAISACSDGQFEFYWDSEQQEPIANKTAKEKATELYDALDGAVEMLRKEVHEMISMPRT
;
A
#
# COMPACT_ATOMS: atom_id res chain seq x y z
N MET A 1 -10.28 62.45 -32.00
CA MET A 1 -9.17 61.49 -31.82
C MET A 1 -9.78 60.18 -31.33
N SER A 2 -9.93 59.10 -32.09
CA SER A 2 -9.77 58.78 -33.51
C SER A 2 -10.76 57.63 -33.73
N THR A 3 -12.03 57.98 -33.90
CA THR A 3 -13.09 57.12 -34.43
C THR A 3 -12.91 57.04 -35.93
N TYR A 4 -11.79 56.44 -36.36
CA TYR A 4 -11.55 56.24 -37.78
C TYR A 4 -12.23 54.95 -38.21
N GLU A 5 -13.31 55.19 -38.95
CA GLU A 5 -13.55 54.48 -40.20
C GLU A 5 -14.07 53.05 -40.05
N ILE A 6 -15.38 53.00 -39.76
CA ILE A 6 -16.29 52.08 -40.44
C ILE A 6 -16.32 52.49 -41.93
N THR A 7 -15.20 52.29 -42.63
CA THR A 7 -15.12 52.32 -44.10
C THR A 7 -15.16 50.89 -44.58
N MET A 8 -16.36 50.48 -45.01
CA MET A 8 -16.52 49.82 -46.31
C MET A 8 -18.02 49.76 -46.60
N SER A 9 -18.48 50.89 -47.11
CA SER A 9 -19.45 51.03 -48.19
C SER A 9 -19.91 49.72 -48.83
N VAL A 10 -21.21 49.50 -48.69
CA VAL A 10 -22.13 48.93 -49.67
C VAL A 10 -21.70 49.33 -51.10
N LEU A 11 -21.10 48.40 -51.85
CA LEU A 11 -21.11 48.28 -53.33
C LEU A 11 -20.24 47.07 -53.73
N GLY A 12 -20.72 45.87 -53.41
CA GLY A 12 -20.11 44.56 -53.73
C GLY A 12 -20.88 43.40 -53.09
N VAL A 13 -22.20 43.54 -52.99
CA VAL A 13 -23.06 43.08 -51.88
C VAL A 13 -23.31 41.55 -51.82
N GLY A 14 -22.77 40.74 -52.74
CA GLY A 14 -22.99 39.29 -52.76
C GLY A 14 -21.83 38.39 -52.28
N GLY A 15 -20.57 38.85 -52.37
CA GLY A 15 -19.41 37.96 -52.30
C GLY A 15 -18.55 38.06 -51.03
N PHE A 16 -18.40 39.25 -50.44
CA PHE A 16 -17.43 39.48 -49.36
C PHE A 16 -18.01 39.34 -47.94
N THR A 17 -19.30 39.59 -47.75
CA THR A 17 -19.98 39.35 -46.46
C THR A 17 -20.04 37.87 -46.14
N GLY A 18 -20.32 37.02 -47.12
CA GLY A 18 -20.32 35.56 -46.96
C GLY A 18 -18.93 35.00 -46.62
N LEU A 19 -17.87 35.47 -47.28
CA LEU A 19 -16.50 35.00 -47.03
C LEU A 19 -15.97 35.48 -45.67
N SER A 20 -16.25 36.71 -45.26
CA SER A 20 -15.84 37.24 -43.95
C SER A 20 -16.61 36.56 -42.82
N MET A 21 -17.95 36.39 -42.94
CA MET A 21 -18.72 35.65 -41.95
C MET A 21 -18.30 34.18 -41.87
N ALA A 22 -18.06 33.52 -43.01
CA ALA A 22 -17.60 32.13 -43.05
C ALA A 22 -16.20 31.96 -42.43
N PHE A 23 -15.29 32.90 -42.65
CA PHE A 23 -13.97 32.88 -42.02
C PHE A 23 -14.07 33.05 -40.50
N VAL A 24 -14.91 33.98 -40.01
CA VAL A 24 -15.14 34.19 -38.58
C VAL A 24 -15.81 32.96 -37.93
N LEU A 25 -16.85 32.40 -38.56
CA LEU A 25 -17.51 31.17 -38.10
C LEU A 25 -16.55 29.98 -38.06
N ASN A 26 -15.76 29.78 -39.11
CA ASN A 26 -14.80 28.67 -39.18
C ASN A 26 -13.67 28.84 -38.14
N THR A 27 -13.25 30.08 -37.86
CA THR A 27 -12.23 30.36 -36.84
C THR A 27 -12.79 30.17 -35.43
N LEU A 28 -14.01 30.63 -35.15
CA LEU A 28 -14.67 30.42 -33.85
C LEU A 28 -14.99 28.94 -33.61
N LEU A 29 -15.47 28.21 -34.63
CA LEU A 29 -15.70 26.77 -34.54
C LEU A 29 -14.40 26.01 -34.34
N LYS A 30 -13.34 26.31 -35.10
CA LYS A 30 -12.03 25.67 -34.91
C LYS A 30 -11.43 25.97 -33.55
N ASN A 31 -11.54 27.21 -33.06
CA ASN A 31 -11.03 27.57 -31.74
C ASN A 31 -11.86 26.94 -30.62
N GLY A 32 -13.20 26.95 -30.70
CA GLY A 32 -14.07 26.32 -29.70
C GLY A 32 -13.96 24.79 -29.70
N ILE A 33 -13.79 24.15 -30.86
CA ILE A 33 -13.51 22.71 -30.97
C ILE A 33 -12.11 22.41 -30.43
N LYS A 34 -11.11 23.22 -30.73
CA LYS A 34 -9.74 23.05 -30.22
C LYS A 34 -9.67 23.25 -28.71
N GLU A 35 -10.37 24.23 -28.16
CA GLU A 35 -10.44 24.49 -26.72
C GLU A 35 -11.23 23.43 -25.98
N SER A 36 -12.36 22.96 -26.52
CA SER A 36 -13.10 21.85 -25.92
C SER A 36 -12.29 20.55 -25.95
N ILE A 37 -11.68 20.20 -27.08
CA ILE A 37 -10.77 19.05 -27.18
C ILE A 37 -9.57 19.20 -26.23
N SER A 38 -8.92 20.37 -26.20
CA SER A 38 -7.80 20.63 -25.29
C SER A 38 -8.21 20.58 -23.82
N SER A 39 -9.41 21.05 -23.47
CA SER A 39 -9.93 20.99 -22.11
C SER A 39 -10.24 19.56 -21.66
N VAL A 40 -10.76 18.72 -22.55
CA VAL A 40 -10.98 17.29 -22.30
C VAL A 40 -9.64 16.58 -22.09
N TYR A 41 -8.65 16.83 -22.95
CA TYR A 41 -7.32 16.25 -22.78
C TYR A 41 -6.63 16.73 -21.49
N LYS A 42 -6.72 18.02 -21.15
CA LYS A 42 -6.17 18.54 -19.89
C LYS A 42 -6.84 17.90 -18.68
N LYS A 43 -8.18 17.79 -18.70
CA LYS A 43 -8.95 17.13 -17.63
C LYS A 43 -8.56 15.66 -17.50
N GLN A 44 -8.49 14.92 -18.61
CA GLN A 44 -8.02 13.53 -18.61
C GLN A 44 -6.60 13.42 -18.06
N LEU A 45 -5.70 14.33 -18.42
CA LEU A 45 -4.31 14.35 -17.93
C LEU A 45 -4.23 14.64 -16.43
N GLU A 46 -5.08 15.54 -15.92
CA GLU A 46 -5.21 15.82 -14.49
C GLU A 46 -5.80 14.62 -13.72
N ASP A 47 -6.83 13.97 -14.26
CA ASP A 47 -7.42 12.76 -13.69
C ASP A 47 -6.40 11.62 -13.65
N HIS A 48 -5.67 11.38 -14.75
CA HIS A 48 -4.57 10.40 -14.81
C HIS A 48 -3.45 10.73 -13.83
N LYS A 49 -3.06 11.99 -13.70
CA LYS A 49 -2.03 12.43 -12.73
C LYS A 49 -2.50 12.22 -11.29
N PHE A 50 -3.76 12.48 -11.01
CA PHE A 50 -4.35 12.23 -9.69
C PHE A 50 -4.38 10.74 -9.37
N LEU A 51 -4.83 9.90 -10.30
CA LEU A 51 -4.84 8.45 -10.15
C LEU A 51 -3.42 7.89 -9.95
N LEU A 52 -2.45 8.38 -10.72
CA LEU A 52 -1.06 7.97 -10.60
C LEU A 52 -0.51 8.33 -9.21
N LYS A 53 -0.70 9.57 -8.77
CA LYS A 53 -0.26 10.01 -7.43
C LYS A 53 -0.94 9.23 -6.30
N ASN A 54 -2.22 8.88 -6.47
CA ASN A 54 -2.92 8.06 -5.50
C ASN A 54 -2.36 6.62 -5.47
N SER A 55 -2.10 6.03 -6.64
CA SER A 55 -1.48 4.71 -6.75
C SER A 55 -0.08 4.67 -6.15
N GLU A 56 0.73 5.71 -6.34
CA GLU A 56 2.06 5.86 -5.75
C GLU A 56 1.98 5.90 -4.22
N LYS A 57 1.04 6.67 -3.66
CA LYS A 57 0.83 6.73 -2.20
C LYS A 57 0.40 5.37 -1.62
N VAL A 58 -0.54 4.69 -2.27
CA VAL A 58 -1.00 3.37 -1.84
C VAL A 58 0.15 2.36 -1.90
N PHE A 59 0.92 2.39 -2.99
CA PHE A 59 2.09 1.54 -3.15
C PHE A 59 3.13 1.81 -2.05
N GLN A 60 3.48 3.07 -1.81
CA GLN A 60 4.45 3.44 -0.78
C GLN A 60 3.99 2.96 0.60
N TYR A 61 2.73 3.17 0.95
CA TYR A 61 2.18 2.71 2.22
C TYR A 61 2.25 1.19 2.37
N LYS A 62 1.93 0.45 1.31
CA LYS A 62 1.99 -1.01 1.30
C LYS A 62 3.43 -1.55 1.32
N LEU A 63 4.37 -0.86 0.66
CA LEU A 63 5.79 -1.15 0.72
C LEU A 63 6.34 -0.96 2.14
N ASP A 64 5.93 0.12 2.81
CA ASP A 64 6.34 0.39 4.19
C ASP A 64 5.72 -0.62 5.16
N ALA A 65 4.46 -1.02 4.96
CA ALA A 65 3.85 -2.15 5.66
C ALA A 65 4.66 -3.44 5.48
N SER A 66 5.08 -3.74 4.24
CA SER A 66 5.88 -4.94 3.93
C SER A 66 7.22 -4.95 4.66
N LYS A 67 7.95 -3.82 4.65
CA LYS A 67 9.22 -3.68 5.38
C LYS A 67 9.02 -3.83 6.88
N TYR A 68 7.98 -3.22 7.43
CA TYR A 68 7.74 -3.26 8.86
C TYR A 68 7.36 -4.66 9.34
N LEU A 69 6.47 -5.35 8.61
CA LEU A 69 6.09 -6.72 8.94
C LEU A 69 7.30 -7.67 8.87
N TYR A 70 8.16 -7.50 7.85
CA TYR A 70 9.41 -8.27 7.74
C TYR A 70 10.36 -7.98 8.92
N LYS A 71 10.43 -6.73 9.38
CA LYS A 71 11.21 -6.38 10.57
C LYS A 71 10.69 -7.11 11.81
N ILE A 72 9.38 -7.16 12.01
CA ILE A 72 8.76 -7.90 13.13
C ILE A 72 9.15 -9.38 13.05
N LEU A 73 9.01 -10.02 11.89
CA LEU A 73 9.42 -11.42 11.70
C LEU A 73 10.89 -11.63 12.07
N ARG A 74 11.78 -10.72 11.63
CA ARG A 74 13.21 -10.81 11.93
C ARG A 74 13.51 -10.65 13.41
N ASP A 75 12.76 -9.79 14.11
CA ASP A 75 12.95 -9.52 15.53
C ASP A 75 12.39 -10.64 16.43
N ILE A 76 11.43 -11.43 15.93
CA ILE A 76 10.91 -12.63 16.63
C ILE A 76 11.95 -13.76 16.63
N ILE A 77 12.68 -13.95 15.53
CA ILE A 77 13.64 -15.06 15.42
C ILE A 77 14.83 -14.82 16.37
N PRO A 78 15.06 -15.70 17.36
CA PRO A 78 16.17 -15.53 18.30
C PRO A 78 17.50 -15.69 17.58
N LYS A 79 18.52 -14.97 18.06
CA LYS A 79 19.89 -15.20 17.62
C LYS A 79 20.36 -16.54 18.17
N ARG A 80 21.11 -17.29 17.36
CA ARG A 80 21.71 -18.56 17.78
C ARG A 80 22.66 -18.30 18.97
N SER A 81 22.32 -18.83 20.14
CA SER A 81 23.11 -18.64 21.37
C SER A 81 24.26 -19.63 21.49
N TYR A 82 24.14 -20.82 20.91
CA TYR A 82 25.16 -21.88 20.93
C TYR A 82 25.12 -22.75 19.66
N PRO A 83 26.22 -23.45 19.32
CA PRO A 83 26.35 -24.19 18.06
C PRO A 83 25.29 -25.25 17.84
N ASP A 84 24.80 -25.90 18.90
CA ASP A 84 23.84 -27.01 18.80
C ASP A 84 22.39 -26.57 18.98
N MET A 85 22.13 -25.25 18.97
CA MET A 85 20.78 -24.72 19.18
C MET A 85 19.80 -25.24 18.12
N ASP A 86 18.71 -25.83 18.57
CA ASP A 86 17.67 -26.40 17.73
C ASP A 86 16.40 -25.52 17.66
N TRP A 87 15.38 -25.99 16.94
CA TRP A 87 14.13 -25.27 16.79
C TRP A 87 13.28 -25.26 18.06
N ASP A 88 13.37 -26.29 18.90
CA ASP A 88 12.61 -26.39 20.14
C ASP A 88 13.11 -25.34 21.15
N GLU A 89 14.42 -25.19 21.26
CA GLU A 89 15.09 -24.16 22.06
C GLU A 89 14.83 -22.75 21.50
N ALA A 90 14.75 -22.61 20.17
CA ALA A 90 14.33 -21.35 19.55
C ALA A 90 12.88 -21.00 19.89
N CYS A 91 11.97 -21.99 19.84
CA CYS A 91 10.56 -21.82 20.20
C CYS A 91 10.40 -21.37 21.65
N GLU A 92 11.23 -21.88 22.55
CA GLU A 92 11.23 -21.45 23.95
C GLU A 92 11.59 -19.97 24.10
N ALA A 93 12.65 -19.51 23.41
CA ALA A 93 13.02 -18.10 23.40
C ALA A 93 11.94 -17.20 22.78
N ILE A 94 11.27 -17.66 21.72
CA ILE A 94 10.13 -16.96 21.10
C ILE A 94 8.95 -16.86 22.08
N ALA A 95 8.64 -17.95 22.78
CA ALA A 95 7.53 -18.01 23.72
C ALA A 95 7.70 -17.01 24.88
N LEU A 96 8.91 -16.86 25.40
CA LEU A 96 9.22 -15.85 26.43
C LEU A 96 8.92 -14.42 25.96
N GLY A 97 8.90 -14.18 24.65
CA GLY A 97 8.60 -12.89 24.02
C GLY A 97 7.14 -12.64 23.66
N PHE A 98 6.21 -13.57 23.92
CA PHE A 98 4.84 -13.50 23.38
C PHE A 98 4.14 -12.16 23.60
N SER A 99 4.20 -11.60 24.82
CA SER A 99 3.56 -10.31 25.11
C SER A 99 4.14 -9.16 24.26
N ALA A 100 5.46 -9.15 24.03
CA ALA A 100 6.11 -8.15 23.20
C ALA A 100 5.78 -8.33 21.72
N HIS A 101 5.74 -9.59 21.25
CA HIS A 101 5.39 -9.93 19.87
C HIS A 101 3.93 -9.59 19.56
N GLU A 102 3.00 -9.94 20.46
CA GLU A 102 1.58 -9.61 20.36
C GLU A 102 1.39 -8.10 20.25
N LYS A 103 2.07 -7.32 21.09
CA LYS A 103 2.03 -5.86 21.04
C LYS A 103 2.54 -5.33 19.69
N ALA A 104 3.68 -5.80 19.22
CA ALA A 104 4.26 -5.35 17.95
C ALA A 104 3.32 -5.63 16.75
N LEU A 105 2.66 -6.80 16.74
CA LEU A 105 1.70 -7.16 15.71
C LEU A 105 0.40 -6.33 15.80
N ASN A 106 -0.07 -6.02 17.00
CA ASN A 106 -1.20 -5.12 17.19
C ASN A 106 -0.88 -3.69 16.73
N ASP A 107 0.29 -3.15 17.11
CA ASP A 107 0.76 -1.84 16.67
C ASP A 107 0.85 -1.78 15.13
N PHE A 108 1.35 -2.85 14.49
CA PHE A 108 1.35 -2.99 13.05
C PHE A 108 -0.06 -2.94 12.44
N LEU A 109 -1.03 -3.67 13.01
CA LEU A 109 -2.41 -3.64 12.51
C LEU A 109 -3.07 -2.27 12.69
N CYS A 110 -2.83 -1.59 13.81
CA CYS A 110 -3.36 -0.24 14.03
C CYS A 110 -2.93 0.74 12.92
N GLU A 111 -1.70 0.61 12.45
CA GLU A 111 -1.15 1.49 11.41
C GLU A 111 -1.51 1.02 10.00
N TYR A 112 -1.37 -0.27 9.69
CA TYR A 112 -1.37 -0.72 8.29
C TYR A 112 -2.59 -1.52 7.84
N GLN A 113 -3.54 -1.86 8.74
CA GLN A 113 -4.67 -2.77 8.43
C GLN A 113 -5.45 -2.42 7.16
N SER A 114 -5.62 -1.14 6.85
CA SER A 114 -6.42 -0.66 5.71
C SER A 114 -5.83 -0.99 4.35
N THR A 115 -4.56 -1.42 4.30
CA THR A 115 -3.83 -1.71 3.06
C THR A 115 -3.54 -3.18 2.83
N LEU A 116 -3.94 -4.02 3.80
CA LEU A 116 -3.72 -5.46 3.77
C LEU A 116 -4.92 -6.16 3.16
N SER A 117 -4.68 -7.26 2.45
CA SER A 117 -5.75 -8.16 2.03
C SER A 117 -6.31 -8.94 3.23
N ASP A 118 -7.55 -9.41 3.11
CA ASP A 118 -8.23 -10.17 4.16
C ASP A 118 -7.45 -11.43 4.57
N GLU A 119 -6.76 -12.07 3.62
CA GLU A 119 -5.94 -13.25 3.89
C GLU A 119 -4.73 -12.91 4.76
N ILE A 120 -4.04 -11.80 4.47
CA ILE A 120 -2.91 -11.31 5.28
C ILE A 120 -3.40 -10.91 6.67
N LEU A 121 -4.52 -10.18 6.76
CA LEU A 121 -5.14 -9.79 8.04
C LEU A 121 -5.48 -11.01 8.89
N LYS A 122 -6.08 -12.05 8.28
CA LYS A 122 -6.43 -13.29 8.97
C LYS A 122 -5.20 -13.97 9.55
N ARG A 123 -4.09 -14.02 8.81
CA ARG A 123 -2.84 -14.62 9.31
C ARG A 123 -2.21 -13.84 10.44
N ILE A 124 -2.16 -12.51 10.34
CA ILE A 124 -1.60 -11.68 11.42
C ILE A 124 -2.46 -11.81 12.68
N ARG A 125 -3.79 -11.85 12.55
CA ARG A 125 -4.69 -12.11 13.68
C ARG A 125 -4.48 -13.51 14.27
N SER A 126 -4.22 -14.52 13.43
CA SER A 126 -3.87 -15.87 13.90
C SER A 126 -2.56 -15.86 14.69
N ALA A 127 -1.55 -15.12 14.24
CA ALA A 127 -0.28 -14.94 14.95
C ALA A 127 -0.48 -14.23 16.31
N ILE A 128 -1.32 -13.19 16.36
CA ILE A 128 -1.70 -12.51 17.60
C ILE A 128 -2.41 -13.47 18.56
N SER A 129 -3.38 -14.26 18.07
CA SER A 129 -4.04 -15.28 18.88
C SER A 129 -3.05 -16.32 19.41
N ALA A 130 -2.09 -16.77 18.61
CA ALA A 130 -1.07 -17.71 19.09
C ALA A 130 -0.23 -17.12 20.23
N CYS A 131 0.13 -15.83 20.17
CA CYS A 131 0.81 -15.15 21.27
C CYS A 131 -0.08 -15.07 22.52
N SER A 132 -1.33 -14.63 22.35
CA SER A 132 -2.27 -14.46 23.46
C SER A 132 -2.59 -15.78 24.17
N ASP A 133 -2.73 -16.87 23.41
CA ASP A 133 -2.98 -18.21 23.94
C ASP A 133 -1.74 -18.78 24.64
N GLY A 134 -0.55 -18.58 24.06
CA GLY A 134 0.70 -19.16 24.56
C GLY A 134 1.33 -18.43 25.75
N GLN A 135 0.98 -17.16 26.01
CA GLN A 135 1.66 -16.33 27.03
C GLN A 135 1.53 -16.84 28.48
N PHE A 136 0.56 -17.72 28.75
CA PHE A 136 0.33 -18.29 30.08
C PHE A 136 0.78 -19.75 30.20
N GLU A 137 1.32 -20.32 29.12
CA GLU A 137 1.65 -21.75 29.01
C GLU A 137 3.07 -22.05 29.53
N PHE A 138 3.32 -21.65 30.78
CA PHE A 138 4.60 -21.79 31.46
C PHE A 138 4.42 -22.50 32.81
N TYR A 139 5.45 -23.21 33.24
CA TYR A 139 5.53 -23.74 34.61
C TYR A 139 6.80 -23.24 35.29
N TRP A 140 6.75 -23.18 36.63
CA TRP A 140 7.90 -22.77 37.42
C TRP A 140 8.81 -23.97 37.69
N ASP A 141 10.06 -23.90 37.23
CA ASP A 141 11.08 -24.87 37.62
C ASP A 141 11.76 -24.39 38.92
N SER A 142 11.55 -25.14 40.01
CA SER A 142 12.15 -24.83 41.30
C SER A 142 13.67 -25.00 41.35
N GLU A 143 14.25 -25.82 40.47
CA GLU A 143 15.68 -26.06 40.42
C GLU A 143 16.41 -24.94 39.67
N GLN A 144 15.86 -24.51 38.55
CA GLN A 144 16.43 -23.45 37.71
C GLN A 144 15.99 -22.04 38.15
N GLN A 145 14.95 -21.94 38.99
CA GLN A 145 14.33 -20.67 39.42
C GLN A 145 13.87 -19.80 38.25
N GLU A 146 13.45 -20.42 37.15
CA GLU A 146 13.03 -19.76 35.92
C GLU A 146 11.70 -20.34 35.40
N PRO A 147 10.87 -19.53 34.72
CA PRO A 147 9.69 -20.03 34.03
C PRO A 147 10.10 -20.80 32.76
N ILE A 148 9.70 -22.06 32.67
CA ILE A 148 10.00 -22.92 31.52
C ILE A 148 8.76 -23.02 30.63
N ALA A 149 8.94 -22.86 29.32
CA ALA A 149 7.88 -22.98 28.35
C ALA A 149 7.41 -24.45 28.27
N ASN A 150 6.12 -24.69 28.44
CA ASN A 150 5.57 -26.02 28.24
C ASN A 150 5.48 -26.37 26.74
N LYS A 151 5.08 -27.60 26.42
CA LYS A 151 4.92 -28.05 25.03
C LYS A 151 3.94 -27.16 24.23
N THR A 152 2.85 -26.73 24.85
CA THR A 152 1.83 -25.87 24.23
C THR A 152 2.40 -24.48 23.91
N ALA A 153 3.19 -23.87 24.80
CA ALA A 153 3.89 -22.62 24.49
C ALA A 153 4.81 -22.76 23.27
N LYS A 154 5.58 -23.85 23.17
CA LYS A 154 6.46 -24.11 22.04
C LYS A 154 5.70 -24.36 20.74
N GLU A 155 4.58 -25.10 20.80
CA GLU A 155 3.65 -25.28 19.67
C GLU A 155 3.08 -23.93 19.20
N LYS A 156 2.66 -23.07 20.13
CA LYS A 156 2.17 -21.72 19.84
C LYS A 156 3.25 -20.81 19.26
N ALA A 157 4.51 -20.97 19.65
CA ALA A 157 5.62 -20.24 19.06
C ALA A 157 5.85 -20.64 17.59
N THR A 158 5.68 -21.92 17.27
CA THR A 158 5.71 -22.40 15.88
C THR A 158 4.50 -21.86 15.09
N GLU A 159 3.29 -21.91 15.64
CA GLU A 159 2.09 -21.34 15.01
C GLU A 159 2.24 -19.84 14.71
N LEU A 160 2.79 -19.07 15.66
CA LEU A 160 3.13 -17.66 15.49
C LEU A 160 4.07 -17.46 14.30
N TYR A 161 5.19 -18.19 14.28
CA TYR A 161 6.20 -18.07 13.23
C TYR A 161 5.62 -18.40 11.85
N ASP A 162 4.95 -19.54 11.70
CA ASP A 162 4.40 -19.99 10.42
C ASP A 162 3.31 -19.05 9.89
N ALA A 163 2.45 -18.54 10.78
CA ALA A 163 1.42 -17.57 10.42
C ALA A 163 2.05 -16.26 9.93
N LEU A 164 3.06 -15.76 10.64
CA LEU A 164 3.72 -14.51 10.33
C LEU A 164 4.60 -14.59 9.08
N ASP A 165 5.40 -15.65 8.91
CA ASP A 165 6.22 -15.87 7.72
C ASP A 165 5.33 -15.95 6.47
N GLY A 166 4.23 -16.70 6.55
CA GLY A 166 3.24 -16.74 5.47
C GLY A 166 2.63 -15.37 5.15
N ALA A 167 2.34 -14.55 6.17
CA ALA A 167 1.83 -13.19 5.98
C ALA A 167 2.86 -12.27 5.31
N VAL A 168 4.12 -12.34 5.73
CA VAL A 168 5.24 -11.60 5.15
C VAL A 168 5.43 -11.96 3.68
N GLU A 169 5.44 -13.24 3.36
CA GLU A 169 5.60 -13.72 1.98
C GLU A 169 4.47 -13.28 1.06
N MET A 170 3.22 -13.34 1.53
CA MET A 170 2.08 -12.84 0.76
C MET A 170 2.16 -11.32 0.54
N LEU A 171 2.44 -10.54 1.59
CA LEU A 171 2.54 -9.10 1.46
C LEU A 171 3.69 -8.69 0.51
N ARG A 172 4.83 -9.39 0.59
CA ARG A 172 5.96 -9.20 -0.32
C ARG A 172 5.59 -9.47 -1.77
N LYS A 173 4.84 -10.55 -2.04
CA LYS A 173 4.36 -10.89 -3.38
C LYS A 173 3.40 -9.81 -3.90
N GLU A 174 2.43 -9.39 -3.10
CA GLU A 174 1.49 -8.32 -3.49
C GLU A 174 2.23 -7.02 -3.85
N VAL A 175 3.27 -6.64 -3.09
CA VAL A 175 4.11 -5.48 -3.41
C VAL A 175 4.92 -5.70 -4.69
N HIS A 176 5.49 -6.89 -4.90
CA HIS A 176 6.24 -7.21 -6.11
C HIS A 176 5.37 -7.18 -7.37
N GLU A 177 4.13 -7.67 -7.30
CA GLU A 177 3.16 -7.62 -8.39
C GLU A 177 2.80 -6.18 -8.78
N MET A 178 2.74 -5.27 -7.81
CA MET A 178 2.54 -3.84 -8.09
C MET A 178 3.71 -3.19 -8.83
N ILE A 179 4.94 -3.72 -8.68
CA ILE A 179 6.14 -3.23 -9.38
C ILE A 179 6.24 -3.82 -10.80
N SER A 180 5.87 -5.08 -10.95
CA SER A 180 6.14 -5.88 -12.16
C SER A 180 5.10 -5.74 -13.27
N MET A 181 3.95 -5.08 -13.03
CA MET A 181 2.96 -4.81 -14.08
C MET A 181 2.80 -3.30 -14.41
N PRO A 182 3.28 -2.83 -15.57
CA PRO A 182 2.66 -1.67 -16.20
C PRO A 182 1.30 -2.12 -16.74
N ARG A 183 0.19 -1.71 -16.12
CA ARG A 183 -1.14 -1.92 -16.69
C ARG A 183 -1.21 -1.14 -18.01
N THR A 184 -1.06 -1.85 -19.12
CA THR A 184 -1.39 -1.40 -20.49
C THR A 184 -2.88 -1.27 -20.68
#